data_AF-A0A1W1E8M4-F1
#
_entry.id   AF-A0A1W1E8M4-F1
#
_cell.length_a   1.000
_cell.length_b   1.000
_cell.length_c   1.000
_cell.angle_alpha   90.00
_cell.angle_beta   90.00
_cell.angle_gamma   90.00
#
_symmetry.space_group_name_H-M   'P 1'
#
loop_
_entity.id
_entity.type
_entity.pdbx_description
1 polymer ?
#
loop_
_entity_poly.entity_id
_entity_poly.type
_entity_poly.pdbx_seq_one_letter_code
_entity_poly.pdbx_strand_id
1 'polypeptide(L)'
;MTELEKIGKNLFRMFRDGESTSDTFVLKFTSLKEKLDQREAVRLESEYHQMLKEYIERLYRETCMNDVFDDIMLDNIRDAEMSNLNRLQKLKNASSYKKAKHRQKEQHEDWG
;
A
#
# COMPACT_ATOMS: atom_id res chain seq x y z
N MET A 1 11.25 6.61 0.92
CA MET A 1 10.10 5.70 1.14
C MET A 1 9.17 6.39 2.11
N THR A 2 7.97 6.76 1.66
CA THR A 2 6.98 7.46 2.48
C THR A 2 6.38 6.51 3.54
N GLU A 3 5.80 7.03 4.62
CA GLU A 3 5.10 6.19 5.63
C GLU A 3 3.99 5.35 4.99
N LEU A 4 3.27 5.93 4.01
CA LEU A 4 2.26 5.24 3.21
C LEU A 4 2.82 3.97 2.53
N GLU A 5 3.99 4.08 1.90
CA GLU A 5 4.67 2.94 1.26
C GLU A 5 5.17 1.89 2.27
N LYS A 6 5.55 2.30 3.49
CA LYS A 6 5.92 1.37 4.55
C LYS A 6 4.72 0.53 4.97
N ILE A 7 3.54 1.14 5.07
CA ILE A 7 2.30 0.42 5.40
C ILE A 7 1.97 -0.58 4.29
N GLY A 8 2.00 -0.17 3.02
CA GLY A 8 1.77 -1.08 1.89
C GLY A 8 2.71 -2.30 1.90
N LYS A 9 3.99 -2.10 2.24
CA LYS A 9 4.94 -3.22 2.40
C LYS A 9 4.62 -4.13 3.58
N ASN A 10 4.18 -3.58 4.71
CA ASN A 10 3.80 -4.40 5.85
C ASN A 10 2.52 -5.19 5.55
N LEU A 11 1.53 -4.59 4.89
CA LEU A 11 0.34 -5.29 4.42
C LEU A 11 0.70 -6.47 3.52
N PHE A 12 1.59 -6.27 2.54
CA PHE A 12 2.11 -7.38 1.72
C PHE A 12 2.71 -8.52 2.54
N ARG A 13 3.51 -8.20 3.56
CA ARG A 13 4.13 -9.22 4.42
C ARG A 13 3.06 -9.95 5.23
N MET A 14 2.12 -9.23 5.83
CA MET A 14 1.06 -9.81 6.66
C MET A 14 0.14 -10.71 5.85
N PHE A 15 -0.28 -10.30 4.65
CA PHE A 15 -1.12 -11.14 3.78
C PHE A 15 -0.40 -12.38 3.25
N ARG A 16 0.91 -12.30 3.03
CA ARG A 16 1.72 -13.44 2.60
C ARG A 16 2.06 -14.41 3.75
N ASP A 17 2.04 -13.91 4.98
CA ASP A 17 2.36 -14.69 6.17
C ASP A 17 1.18 -15.56 6.57
N GLY A 18 1.24 -16.85 6.22
CA GLY A 18 0.20 -17.84 6.47
C GLY A 18 0.02 -18.20 7.95
N GLU A 19 0.90 -17.75 8.84
CA GLU A 19 0.77 -17.95 10.29
C GLU A 19 0.13 -16.75 11.00
N SER A 20 -0.09 -15.63 10.30
CA SER A 20 -0.70 -14.45 10.88
C SER A 20 -2.20 -14.66 11.14
N THR A 21 -2.63 -14.54 12.38
CA THR A 21 -4.05 -14.51 12.74
C THR A 21 -4.69 -13.14 12.48
N SER A 22 -6.01 -13.09 12.45
CA SER A 22 -6.83 -11.88 12.41
C SER A 22 -6.51 -10.94 13.56
N ASP A 23 -6.37 -11.44 14.79
CA ASP A 23 -5.97 -10.65 15.96
C ASP A 23 -4.62 -9.96 15.75
N THR A 24 -3.60 -10.73 15.34
CA THR A 24 -2.26 -10.19 15.13
C THR A 24 -2.22 -9.23 13.94
N PHE A 25 -3.04 -9.48 12.91
CA PHE A 25 -3.22 -8.59 11.77
C PHE A 25 -3.84 -7.26 12.21
N VAL A 26 -4.98 -7.28 12.91
CA VAL A 26 -5.72 -6.09 13.37
C VAL A 26 -4.85 -5.25 14.31
N LEU A 27 -4.18 -5.87 15.27
CA LEU A 27 -3.27 -5.18 16.19
C LEU A 27 -2.14 -4.45 15.44
N LYS A 28 -1.47 -5.15 14.53
CA LYS A 28 -0.38 -4.56 13.73
C LYS A 28 -0.90 -3.48 12.80
N PHE A 29 -2.01 -3.71 12.12
CA PHE A 29 -2.54 -2.77 11.14
C PHE A 29 -3.09 -1.51 11.80
N THR A 30 -3.76 -1.63 12.93
CA THR A 30 -4.19 -0.49 13.76
C THR A 30 -3.01 0.37 14.20
N SER A 31 -1.95 -0.24 14.75
CA SER A 31 -0.75 0.51 15.13
C SER A 31 -0.09 1.23 13.94
N LEU A 32 -0.11 0.62 12.76
CA LEU A 32 0.40 1.24 11.54
C LEU A 32 -0.47 2.42 11.08
N LYS A 33 -1.80 2.29 11.18
CA LYS A 33 -2.76 3.33 10.81
C LYS A 33 -2.68 4.54 11.73
N GLU A 34 -2.60 4.32 13.05
CA GLU A 34 -2.42 5.39 14.03
C GLU A 34 -1.13 6.19 13.77
N LYS A 35 -0.02 5.51 13.48
CA LYS A 35 1.25 6.17 13.11
C LYS A 35 1.13 7.00 11.83
N LEU A 36 0.28 6.58 10.89
CA LEU A 36 0.01 7.34 9.67
C LEU A 36 -0.79 8.60 9.98
N ASP A 37 -1.81 8.47 10.82
CA ASP A 37 -2.73 9.57 11.16
C ASP A 37 -2.06 10.65 12.01
N GLN A 38 -1.09 10.26 12.85
CA GLN A 38 -0.25 11.20 13.60
C GLN A 38 0.71 12.02 12.72
N ARG A 39 0.94 11.61 11.47
CA ARG A 39 1.81 12.32 10.53
C ARG A 39 0.97 13.34 9.76
N GLU A 40 0.92 14.55 10.28
CA GLU A 40 0.33 15.71 9.58
C GLU A 40 0.98 15.86 8.19
N ALA A 41 0.13 15.85 7.17
CA ALA A 41 0.48 16.01 5.76
C ALA A 41 1.36 14.90 5.14
N VAL A 42 0.80 13.69 4.98
CA VAL A 42 1.27 12.82 3.89
C VAL A 42 0.99 13.54 2.56
N ARG A 43 2.00 14.19 1.98
CA ARG A 43 1.90 14.75 0.63
C ARG A 43 1.58 13.62 -0.34
N LEU A 44 0.37 13.62 -0.88
CA LEU A 44 -0.08 12.70 -1.92
C LEU A 44 0.40 13.20 -3.28
N GLU A 45 1.72 13.16 -3.50
CA GLU A 45 2.37 13.75 -4.68
C GLU A 45 2.10 12.97 -5.99
N SER A 46 1.45 11.81 -5.92
CA SER A 46 1.09 11.02 -7.11
C SER A 46 -0.21 10.24 -6.95
N GLU A 47 -0.83 9.91 -8.08
CA GLU A 47 -2.01 9.03 -8.19
C GLU A 47 -1.82 7.72 -7.42
N TYR A 48 -0.61 7.13 -7.48
CA TYR A 48 -0.27 5.96 -6.69
C TYR A 48 -0.45 6.17 -5.17
N HIS A 49 -0.01 7.32 -4.63
CA HIS A 49 -0.16 7.60 -3.21
C HIS A 49 -1.63 7.83 -2.84
N GLN A 50 -2.42 8.46 -3.71
CA GLN A 50 -3.86 8.64 -3.48
C GLN A 50 -4.57 7.28 -3.43
N MET A 51 -4.35 6.43 -4.45
CA MET A 51 -4.94 5.09 -4.49
C MET A 51 -4.45 4.20 -3.34
N LEU A 52 -3.19 4.30 -2.93
CA LEU A 52 -2.68 3.53 -1.78
C LEU A 52 -3.32 4.01 -0.46
N LYS A 53 -3.59 5.31 -0.30
CA LYS A 53 -4.28 5.84 0.87
C LYS A 53 -5.73 5.35 0.93
N GLU A 54 -6.47 5.48 -0.17
CA GLU A 54 -7.85 4.98 -0.29
C GLU A 54 -7.93 3.48 -0.03
N TYR A 55 -6.98 2.71 -0.57
CA TYR A 55 -6.84 1.29 -0.33
C TYR A 55 -6.68 0.97 1.16
N ILE A 56 -5.74 1.65 1.83
CA ILE A 56 -5.49 1.47 3.27
C ILE A 56 -6.75 1.82 4.07
N GLU A 57 -7.43 2.92 3.75
CA GLU A 57 -8.64 3.35 4.46
C GLU A 57 -9.80 2.37 4.27
N ARG A 58 -10.00 1.87 3.05
CA ARG A 58 -11.01 0.84 2.76
C ARG A 58 -10.71 -0.44 3.56
N LEU A 59 -9.49 -0.95 3.44
CA LEU A 59 -9.08 -2.18 4.12
C LEU A 59 -9.20 -2.03 5.64
N TYR A 60 -8.84 -0.88 6.19
CA TYR A 60 -8.96 -0.61 7.63
C TYR A 60 -10.42 -0.68 8.10
N ARG A 61 -11.36 -0.13 7.33
CA ARG A 61 -12.79 -0.23 7.65
C ARG A 61 -13.32 -1.66 7.58
N GLU A 62 -12.91 -2.41 6.57
CA GLU A 62 -13.38 -3.79 6.35
C GLU A 62 -12.80 -4.79 7.35
N THR A 63 -11.67 -4.47 7.98
CA THR A 63 -10.94 -5.36 8.90
C THR A 63 -10.95 -4.83 10.34
N CYS A 64 -10.23 -3.75 10.62
CA CYS A 64 -10.00 -3.24 11.98
C CYS A 64 -11.22 -2.57 12.60
N MET A 65 -12.16 -2.06 11.79
CA MET A 65 -13.44 -1.50 12.28
C MET A 65 -14.61 -2.49 12.17
N ASN A 66 -14.32 -3.75 11.81
CA ASN A 66 -15.33 -4.77 11.65
C ASN A 66 -15.26 -5.73 12.84
N ASP A 67 -16.23 -5.62 13.75
CA ASP A 67 -16.28 -6.40 15.00
C ASP A 67 -16.42 -7.92 14.79
N VAL A 68 -16.77 -8.37 13.58
CA VAL A 68 -16.88 -9.79 13.22
C VAL A 68 -15.74 -10.29 12.34
N PHE A 69 -14.68 -9.49 12.17
CA PHE A 69 -13.50 -9.92 11.40
C PHE A 69 -12.74 -11.03 12.14
N ASP A 70 -12.62 -12.19 11.49
CA ASP A 70 -11.99 -13.39 12.04
C ASP A 70 -10.93 -13.98 11.09
N ASP A 71 -10.31 -15.09 11.50
CA ASP A 71 -9.27 -15.78 10.73
C ASP A 71 -9.80 -16.29 9.38
N ILE A 72 -11.06 -16.72 9.31
CA ILE A 72 -11.68 -17.20 8.07
C ILE A 72 -11.82 -16.05 7.07
N MET A 73 -12.31 -14.89 7.54
CA MET A 73 -12.39 -13.69 6.71
C MET A 73 -11.01 -13.23 6.25
N LEU A 74 -10.01 -13.22 7.14
CA LEU A 74 -8.64 -12.88 6.78
C LEU A 74 -8.13 -13.77 5.64
N ASP A 75 -8.25 -15.09 5.77
CA ASP A 75 -7.77 -16.04 4.76
C ASP A 75 -8.49 -15.87 3.43
N ASN A 76 -9.81 -15.60 3.44
CA ASN A 76 -10.59 -15.37 2.23
C ASN A 76 -10.16 -14.10 1.46
N ILE A 77 -9.62 -13.08 2.14
CA ILE A 77 -9.23 -11.83 1.49
C ILE A 77 -7.75 -11.80 1.07
N ARG A 78 -6.88 -12.67 1.60
CA ARG A 78 -5.41 -12.64 1.36
C ARG A 78 -5.05 -12.53 -0.11
N ASP A 79 -5.56 -13.43 -0.96
CA ASP A 79 -5.19 -13.49 -2.38
C ASP A 79 -5.72 -12.27 -3.17
N ALA A 80 -6.93 -11.84 -2.85
CA ALA A 80 -7.54 -10.66 -3.44
C ALA A 80 -6.75 -9.39 -3.08
N GLU A 81 -6.37 -9.25 -1.81
CA GLU A 81 -5.65 -8.10 -1.30
C GLU A 81 -4.19 -8.07 -1.75
N MET A 82 -3.51 -9.23 -1.83
CA MET A 82 -2.20 -9.35 -2.50
C MET A 82 -2.28 -8.92 -3.97
N SER A 83 -3.34 -9.30 -4.68
CA SER A 83 -3.55 -8.90 -6.08
C SER A 83 -3.75 -7.38 -6.21
N ASN A 84 -4.52 -6.76 -5.31
CA ASN A 84 -4.72 -5.31 -5.26
C ASN A 84 -3.41 -4.57 -5.01
N LEU A 85 -2.64 -5.01 -4.02
CA LEU A 85 -1.33 -4.44 -3.70
C LEU A 85 -0.34 -4.58 -4.88
N ASN A 86 -0.37 -5.70 -5.61
CA ASN A 86 0.43 -5.90 -6.81
C ASN A 86 0.03 -4.92 -7.93
N ARG A 87 -1.26 -4.62 -8.10
CA ARG A 87 -1.74 -3.60 -9.07
C ARG A 87 -1.24 -2.21 -8.71
N LEU A 88 -1.32 -1.83 -7.42
CA LEU A 88 -0.77 -0.56 -6.94
C LEU A 88 0.74 -0.46 -7.20
N GLN A 89 1.49 -1.54 -6.99
CA GLN A 89 2.92 -1.56 -7.28
C GLN A 89 3.22 -1.40 -8.77
N LYS A 90 2.40 -1.97 -9.66
CA LYS A 90 2.52 -1.76 -11.12
C LYS A 90 2.29 -0.29 -11.48
N LEU A 91 1.30 0.39 -10.87
CA LEU A 91 1.03 1.81 -11.09
C LEU A 91 2.22 2.69 -10.67
N LYS A 92 2.81 2.40 -9.50
CA LYS A 92 4.05 3.06 -9.04
C LYS A 92 5.20 2.88 -10.04
N ASN A 93 5.36 1.68 -10.58
CA ASN A 93 6.44 1.39 -11.51
C ASN A 93 6.22 2.03 -12.89
N ALA A 94 4.97 2.06 -13.38
CA ALA A 94 4.62 2.70 -14.65
C ALA A 94 4.84 4.22 -14.64
N SER A 95 4.46 4.89 -13.54
CA SER A 95 4.72 6.32 -13.35
C SER A 95 6.22 6.62 -13.23
N SER A 96 6.99 5.74 -12.59
CA SER A 96 8.45 5.83 -12.52
C SER A 96 9.10 5.64 -13.90
N TYR A 97 8.62 4.68 -14.70
CA TYR A 97 9.13 4.41 -16.05
C TYR A 97 8.89 5.58 -17.02
N LYS A 98 7.70 6.19 -17.01
CA LYS A 98 7.43 7.42 -17.78
C LYS A 98 8.40 8.55 -17.40
N LYS A 99 8.63 8.78 -16.10
CA LYS A 99 9.60 9.78 -15.62
C LYS A 99 11.05 9.47 -16.02
N ALA A 100 11.44 8.21 -16.10
CA ALA A 100 12.77 7.80 -16.55
C ALA A 100 12.97 8.00 -18.06
N LYS A 101 11.97 7.64 -18.89
CA LYS A 101 12.01 7.81 -20.35
C LYS A 101 12.05 9.29 -20.77
N HIS A 102 11.33 10.17 -20.07
CA HIS A 102 11.41 11.61 -20.35
C HIS A 102 12.77 12.20 -19.98
N ARG A 103 13.38 11.79 -18.86
CA ARG A 103 14.75 12.20 -18.49
C ARG A 103 15.82 11.72 -19.46
N GLN A 104 15.67 10.53 -20.04
CA GLN A 104 16.61 10.02 -21.05
C GLN A 104 16.49 10.77 -22.39
N LYS A 105 15.33 11.34 -22.72
CA LYS A 105 15.19 12.21 -23.90
C LYS A 105 15.85 13.58 -23.71
N GLU A 106 15.76 14.15 -22.50
CA GLU A 106 16.40 15.45 -22.20
C GLU A 106 17.93 15.38 -22.13
N GLN A 107 18.51 14.22 -21.81
CA GLN A 107 19.97 14.04 -21.76
C GLN A 107 20.62 13.70 -23.12
N HIS A 108 19.83 13.55 -24.19
CA HIS A 108 20.33 13.12 -25.50
C HIS A 108 20.16 14.19 -26.59
N GLU A 109 19.99 15.47 -26.19
CA GLU A 109 19.93 16.63 -27.10
C GLU A 109 21.10 17.62 -26.92
N ASP A 110 22.17 17.26 -26.20
CA ASP A 110 23.27 18.19 -25.94
C ASP A 110 24.67 17.73 -26.40
N TRP A 111 24.77 16.71 -27.25
CA TRP A 111 26.02 16.39 -27.95
C TRP A 111 25.77 15.74 -29.32
N GLY A 112 25.86 16.54 -30.40
CA GLY A 112 26.09 16.08 -31.78
C GLY A 112 25.09 16.55 -32.82
#